data_AF-A0A9Q2IPK8-F1
#
_entry.id   AF-A0A9Q2IPK8-F1
#
_cell.length_a   1.000
_cell.length_b   1.000
_cell.length_c   1.000
_cell.angle_alpha   90.00
_cell.angle_beta   90.00
_cell.angle_gamma   90.00
#
_symmetry.space_group_name_H-M   'P 1'
#
loop_
_entity.id
_entity.type
_entity.pdbx_description
1 polymer ?
#
loop_
_entity_poly.entity_id
_entity_poly.type
_entity_poly.pdbx_seq_one_letter_code
_entity_poly.pdbx_strand_id
1 'polypeptide(L)'
;MDTISLLALLLTLSAGFSILNHHTLRIPVTIGVLIFSLLTSLVFMILNLLLPACDLQAFLRSLLGAINLPAALLNGALSLLLFAGAMQVNVGHLREKLMSVTALSILGTIL
;
A
#
# COMPACT_ATOMS: atom_id res chain seq x y z
N MET A 1 20.74 -5.97 -13.78
CA MET A 1 20.14 -6.62 -12.59
C MET A 1 18.98 -7.45 -13.09
N ASP A 2 19.06 -8.78 -13.00
CA ASP A 2 17.97 -9.64 -13.45
C ASP A 2 16.70 -9.40 -12.62
N THR A 3 15.54 -9.36 -13.27
CA THR A 3 14.23 -9.09 -12.65
C THR A 3 13.94 -10.03 -11.48
N ILE A 4 14.42 -11.27 -11.56
CA ILE A 4 14.32 -12.30 -10.51
C ILE A 4 15.12 -11.88 -9.26
N SER A 5 16.30 -11.29 -9.44
CA SER A 5 17.11 -10.82 -8.31
C SER A 5 16.47 -9.63 -7.61
N LEU A 6 15.84 -8.72 -8.35
CA LEU A 6 15.06 -7.61 -7.77
C LEU A 6 13.86 -8.15 -6.98
N LEU A 7 13.16 -9.15 -7.51
CA LEU A 7 12.04 -9.79 -6.83
C LEU A 7 12.47 -10.51 -5.55
N ALA A 8 13.59 -11.23 -5.59
CA ALA A 8 14.16 -11.92 -4.43
C ALA A 8 14.59 -10.93 -3.34
N LEU A 9 15.21 -9.81 -3.71
CA LEU A 9 15.56 -8.73 -2.78
C LEU A 9 14.29 -8.15 -2.14
N LEU A 10 13.26 -7.83 -2.94
CA LEU A 10 11.99 -7.30 -2.47
C LEU A 10 11.29 -8.26 -1.49
N LEU A 11 11.25 -9.55 -1.82
CA LEU A 11 10.64 -10.59 -0.99
C LEU A 11 11.39 -10.76 0.33
N THR A 12 12.72 -10.78 0.29
CA THR A 12 13.55 -10.91 1.49
C THR A 12 13.38 -9.70 2.41
N LEU A 13 13.36 -8.50 1.83
CA LEU A 13 13.14 -7.26 2.58
C LEU A 13 11.72 -7.20 3.16
N SER A 14 10.71 -7.59 2.38
CA SER A 14 9.31 -7.67 2.84
C SER A 14 9.13 -8.68 3.96
N ALA A 15 9.76 -9.86 3.88
CA ALA A 15 9.78 -10.84 4.95
C ALA A 15 10.48 -10.30 6.21
N GLY A 16 11.61 -9.61 6.05
CA GLY A 16 12.30 -8.94 7.16
C GLY A 16 11.42 -7.90 7.85
N PHE A 17 10.77 -7.02 7.08
CA PHE A 17 9.80 -6.05 7.62
C PHE A 17 8.59 -6.74 8.27
N SER A 18 8.11 -7.85 7.71
CA SER A 18 6.98 -8.62 8.27
C SER A 18 7.34 -9.23 9.63
N ILE A 19 8.52 -9.82 9.75
CA ILE A 19 9.04 -10.37 11.01
C ILE A 19 9.25 -9.26 12.03
N LEU A 20 9.87 -8.15 11.63
CA LEU A 20 10.10 -7.00 12.51
C LEU A 20 8.77 -6.37 12.97
N ASN A 21 7.78 -6.27 12.08
CA ASN A 21 6.44 -5.80 12.39
C ASN A 21 5.75 -6.75 13.38
N HIS A 22 5.83 -8.07 13.15
CA HIS A 22 5.24 -9.07 14.04
C HIS A 22 5.85 -9.04 15.45
N HIS A 23 7.16 -8.79 15.57
CA HIS A 23 7.87 -8.83 16.84
C HIS A 23 7.83 -7.51 17.62
N THR A 24 7.75 -6.36 16.94
CA THR A 24 7.95 -5.04 17.57
C THR A 24 6.71 -4.13 17.57
N LEU A 25 5.78 -4.29 16.63
CA LEU A 25 4.60 -3.42 16.49
C LEU A 25 3.37 -4.28 16.23
N ARG A 26 2.66 -4.74 17.29
CA ARG A 26 1.29 -5.26 17.19
C ARG A 26 0.26 -4.18 16.80
N ILE A 27 0.66 -3.26 15.92
CA ILE A 27 -0.17 -2.17 15.43
C ILE A 27 -0.78 -2.64 14.10
N PRO A 28 -2.09 -2.47 13.88
CA PRO A 28 -2.70 -2.77 12.60
C PRO A 28 -1.95 -2.04 11.48
N VAL A 29 -1.55 -2.80 10.44
CA VAL A 29 -0.65 -2.37 9.37
C VAL A 29 -1.06 -1.01 8.77
N THR A 30 -2.36 -0.75 8.64
CA THR A 30 -2.91 0.51 8.14
C THR A 30 -2.54 1.72 8.99
N ILE A 31 -2.55 1.60 10.32
CA ILE A 31 -2.20 2.70 11.23
C ILE A 31 -0.68 2.92 11.26
N GLY A 32 0.11 1.84 11.19
CA GLY A 32 1.57 1.91 11.12
C GLY A 32 2.08 2.66 9.90
N VAL A 33 1.53 2.38 8.72
CA VAL A 33 1.90 3.07 7.47
C VAL A 33 1.53 4.55 7.53
N LEU A 34 0.36 4.91 8.05
CA LEU A 34 -0.08 6.30 8.19
C LEU A 34 0.85 7.08 9.11
N ILE A 35 1.15 6.56 10.31
CA ILE A 35 2.03 7.20 11.28
C ILE A 35 3.44 7.33 10.70
N PHE A 36 3.97 6.28 10.07
CA PHE A 36 5.30 6.30 9.46
C PHE A 36 5.40 7.35 8.34
N SER A 37 4.40 7.40 7.45
CA SER A 37 4.32 8.43 6.40
C SER A 37 4.29 9.85 6.99
N LEU A 38 3.56 10.04 8.08
CA LEU A 38 3.43 11.34 8.73
C LEU A 38 4.74 11.74 9.43
N LEU A 39 5.39 10.80 10.11
CA LEU A 39 6.69 10.99 10.76
C LEU A 39 7.79 11.28 9.72
N THR A 40 7.83 10.52 8.63
CA THR A 40 8.72 10.79 7.49
C THR A 40 8.50 12.20 6.95
N SER A 41 7.25 12.60 6.70
CA SER A 41 6.93 13.94 6.22
C SER A 41 7.42 15.03 7.19
N LEU A 42 7.21 14.83 8.50
CA LEU A 42 7.63 15.75 9.54
C LEU A 42 9.17 15.85 9.63
N VAL A 43 9.88 14.72 9.59
CA VAL A 43 11.35 14.67 9.61
C VAL A 43 11.91 15.39 8.39
N PHE A 44 11.34 15.17 7.19
CA PHE A 44 11.75 15.88 5.98
C PHE A 44 11.54 17.39 6.09
N MET A 45 10.40 17.82 6.64
CA MET A 45 10.11 19.24 6.87
C MET A 45 11.13 19.87 7.82
N ILE A 46 11.53 19.17 8.88
CA ILE A 46 12.55 19.63 9.84
C ILE A 46 13.94 19.66 9.19
N LEU A 47 14.33 18.61 8.47
CA LEU A 47 15.62 18.54 7.78
C LEU A 47 15.80 19.65 6.74
N ASN A 48 14.73 20.00 6.02
CA ASN A 48 14.73 21.10 5.06
C ASN A 48 15.02 22.46 5.72
N LEU A 49 14.67 22.63 7.01
CA LEU A 49 14.93 23.85 7.75
C LEU A 49 16.38 23.94 8.27
N LEU A 50 16.98 22.80 8.63
CA LEU A 50 18.35 22.73 9.16
C LEU A 50 19.43 22.74 8.08
N LEU A 51 19.13 22.28 6.85
CA LEU A 51 20.08 22.15 5.74
C LEU A 51 19.50 22.72 4.43
N PRO A 52 19.36 24.06 4.29
CA PRO A 52 18.84 24.69 3.07
C PRO A 52 19.77 24.56 1.85
N ALA A 53 21.01 24.07 2.02
CA ALA A 53 22.01 23.96 0.96
C ALA A 53 22.00 22.61 0.22
N CYS A 54 21.34 21.58 0.78
CA CYS A 54 21.16 20.32 0.09
C CYS A 54 19.82 20.37 -0.65
N ASP A 55 19.84 20.30 -1.99
CA ASP A 55 18.64 20.23 -2.83
C ASP A 55 17.95 18.86 -2.73
N LEU A 56 17.62 18.48 -1.49
CA LEU A 56 16.98 17.24 -1.12
C LEU A 56 15.57 17.17 -1.77
N GLN A 57 14.94 18.34 -1.97
CA GLN A 57 13.69 18.48 -2.71
C GLN A 57 13.81 18.06 -4.17
N ALA A 58 14.88 18.39 -4.91
CA ALA A 58 15.05 17.93 -6.28
C ALA A 58 15.23 16.41 -6.37
N PHE A 59 16.01 15.81 -5.46
CA PHE A 59 16.19 14.36 -5.42
C PHE A 59 14.88 13.62 -5.14
N LEU A 60 14.10 14.09 -4.15
CA LEU A 60 12.78 13.57 -3.85
C LEU A 60 11.81 13.76 -5.01
N ARG A 61 11.74 14.95 -5.62
CA ARG A 61 10.86 15.19 -6.78
C ARG A 61 11.22 14.32 -7.97
N SER A 62 12.50 14.04 -8.20
CA SER A 62 12.94 13.11 -9.24
C SER A 62 12.51 11.67 -8.92
N LEU A 63 12.65 11.22 -7.67
CA LEU A 63 12.24 9.87 -7.26
C LEU A 63 10.70 9.70 -7.24
N LEU A 64 9.96 10.67 -6.71
CA LEU A 64 8.50 10.67 -6.72
C LEU A 64 7.94 10.85 -8.13
N GLY A 65 8.60 11.63 -8.98
CA GLY A 65 8.20 11.81 -10.39
C GLY A 65 8.47 10.57 -11.26
N ALA A 66 9.42 9.73 -10.88
CA ALA A 66 9.71 8.48 -11.57
C ALA A 66 8.64 7.39 -11.34
N ILE A 67 7.83 7.52 -10.28
CA ILE A 67 6.85 6.50 -9.89
C ILE A 67 5.44 7.09 -9.97
N ASN A 68 4.68 6.65 -10.98
CA ASN A 68 3.24 6.95 -11.07
C ASN A 68 2.47 6.12 -10.02
N LEU A 69 2.54 6.54 -8.75
CA LEU A 69 1.86 5.92 -7.61
C LEU A 69 0.38 5.64 -7.88
N PRO A 70 -0.43 6.58 -8.41
CA PRO A 70 -1.83 6.30 -8.71
C PRO A 70 -1.98 5.17 -9.72
N ALA A 71 -1.16 5.15 -10.79
CA ALA A 71 -1.25 4.11 -11.81
C ALA A 71 -0.81 2.74 -11.27
N ALA A 72 0.27 2.70 -10.48
CA ALA A 72 0.78 1.47 -9.88
C ALA A 72 -0.20 0.90 -8.82
N LEU A 73 -0.82 1.77 -8.02
CA LEU A 73 -1.76 1.37 -6.98
C LEU A 73 -3.13 1.02 -7.56
N LEU A 74 -3.71 1.85 -8.42
CA LEU A 74 -5.05 1.63 -8.97
C LEU A 74 -5.08 0.49 -9.99
N ASN A 75 -4.08 0.39 -10.87
CA ASN A 75 -4.07 -0.66 -11.90
C ASN A 75 -3.38 -1.94 -11.44
N GLY A 76 -2.34 -1.82 -10.59
CA GLY A 76 -1.55 -2.95 -10.12
C GLY A 76 -2.02 -3.51 -8.77
N ALA A 77 -1.82 -2.74 -7.69
CA ALA A 77 -2.07 -3.24 -6.35
C ALA A 77 -3.56 -3.51 -6.06
N LEU A 78 -4.45 -2.62 -6.51
CA LEU A 78 -5.88 -2.71 -6.24
C LEU A 78 -6.54 -3.91 -6.94
N SER A 79 -6.10 -4.26 -8.14
CA SER A 79 -6.58 -5.47 -8.84
C SER A 79 -6.19 -6.74 -8.07
N LEU A 80 -4.96 -6.82 -7.55
CA LEU A 80 -4.51 -7.91 -6.68
C LEU A 80 -5.28 -7.95 -5.35
N LEU A 81 -5.58 -6.79 -4.76
CA LEU A 81 -6.36 -6.70 -3.53
C LEU A 81 -7.82 -7.12 -3.73
N LEU A 82 -8.45 -6.73 -4.84
CA LEU A 82 -9.81 -7.18 -5.20
C LEU A 82 -9.86 -8.70 -5.43
N PHE A 83 -8.81 -9.26 -6.05
CA PHE A 83 -8.67 -10.71 -6.21
C PHE A 83 -8.52 -11.43 -4.86
N ALA A 84 -7.62 -10.94 -4.00
CA ALA A 84 -7.45 -11.49 -2.65
C ALA A 84 -8.74 -11.39 -1.83
N GLY A 85 -9.47 -10.28 -1.94
CA GLY A 85 -10.79 -10.09 -1.32
C GLY A 85 -11.81 -11.10 -1.83
N ALA A 86 -11.86 -11.36 -3.13
CA ALA A 86 -12.75 -12.35 -3.72
C ALA A 86 -12.43 -13.80 -3.27
N MET A 87 -11.15 -14.14 -3.09
CA MET A 87 -10.73 -15.45 -2.57
C MET A 87 -11.15 -15.70 -1.12
N GLN A 88 -11.30 -14.64 -0.32
CA GLN A 88 -11.69 -14.76 1.08
C GLN A 88 -13.22 -14.92 1.25
N VAL A 89 -14.01 -14.71 0.19
CA VAL A 89 -15.47 -14.83 0.21
C VAL A 89 -15.91 -16.30 0.16
N ASN A 90 -16.78 -16.70 1.09
CA ASN A 90 -17.40 -18.01 1.07
C ASN A 90 -18.51 -18.07 0.01
N VAL A 91 -18.27 -18.82 -1.07
CA VAL A 91 -19.21 -18.99 -2.20
C VAL A 91 -20.55 -19.61 -1.76
N GLY A 92 -20.55 -20.49 -0.75
CA GLY A 92 -21.77 -21.10 -0.21
C GLY A 92 -22.71 -20.06 0.41
N HIS A 93 -22.17 -19.22 1.31
CA HIS A 93 -22.95 -18.14 1.93
C HIS A 93 -23.35 -17.07 0.91
N LEU A 94 -22.49 -16.79 -0.08
CA LEU A 94 -22.81 -15.87 -1.16
C LEU A 94 -24.03 -16.35 -1.95
N ARG A 95 -24.09 -17.65 -2.30
CA ARG A 95 -25.20 -18.25 -3.05
C ARG A 95 -26.55 -18.11 -2.35
N GLU A 96 -26.58 -18.28 -1.03
CA GLU A 96 -27.81 -18.12 -0.23
C GLU A 96 -28.32 -16.68 -0.18
N LYS A 97 -27.44 -15.69 -0.34
CA LYS A 97 -27.78 -14.26 -0.26
C LYS A 97 -27.57 -13.49 -1.56
N LEU A 98 -27.48 -14.18 -2.70
CA LEU A 98 -27.18 -13.58 -4.01
C LEU A 98 -28.09 -12.41 -4.35
N MET A 99 -29.41 -12.54 -4.19
CA MET A 99 -30.33 -11.44 -4.50
C MET A 99 -30.07 -10.19 -3.67
N SER A 100 -29.80 -10.34 -2.38
CA SER A 100 -29.56 -9.21 -1.49
C SER A 100 -28.21 -8.55 -1.75
N VAL A 101 -27.15 -9.34 -1.96
CA VAL A 101 -25.81 -8.83 -2.27
C VAL A 101 -25.79 -8.13 -3.63
N THR A 102 -26.42 -8.72 -4.66
CA THR A 102 -26.49 -8.12 -6.00
C THR A 102 -27.32 -6.84 -6.01
N ALA A 103 -28.47 -6.82 -5.32
CA ALA A 103 -29.27 -5.61 -5.20
C ALA A 103 -28.50 -4.50 -4.48
N LEU A 104 -27.84 -4.82 -3.35
CA LEU A 104 -27.06 -3.84 -2.60
C LEU A 104 -25.83 -3.34 -3.38
N SER A 105 -25.13 -4.24 -4.09
CA SER A 105 -23.95 -3.87 -4.88
C SER A 105 -24.29 -3.04 -6.11
N ILE A 106 -25.43 -3.25 -6.75
CA ILE A 106 -25.82 -2.51 -7.96
C ILE A 106 -26.58 -1.24 -7.56
N LEU A 107 -27.71 -1.39 -6.86
CA LEU A 107 -28.56 -0.25 -6.51
C LEU A 107 -27.91 0.64 -5.46
N GLY A 108 -27.19 0.08 -4.49
CA GLY A 108 -26.51 0.85 -3.45
C GLY A 108 -25.23 1.57 -3.91
N THR A 109 -24.62 1.14 -5.02
CA THR A 109 -23.47 1.87 -5.61
C THR A 109 -23.92 2.93 -6.62
N ILE A 110 -25.07 2.74 -7.26
CA ILE A 110 -25.62 3.69 -8.24
C ILE A 110 -26.29 4.89 -7.55
N LEU A 111 -26.90 4.67 -6.38
CA LEU A 111 -27.57 5.71 -5.59
C LEU A 111 -26.56 6.57 -4.82
#